data_AF-A0A1B2HC44-F1
#
_entry.id   AF-A0A1B2HC44-F1
#
_cell.length_a   1.000
_cell.length_b   1.000
_cell.length_c   1.000
_cell.angle_alpha   90.00
_cell.angle_beta   90.00
_cell.angle_gamma   90.00
#
_symmetry.space_group_name_H-M   'P 1'
#
loop_
_entity.id
_entity.type
_entity.pdbx_description
1 polymer ?
#
loop_
_entity_poly.entity_id
_entity_poly.type
_entity_poly.pdbx_seq_one_letter_code
_entity_poly.pdbx_strand_id
1 'polypeptide(L)'
;MPLDGFEPIRMVTPAEPAPVEMVEIFSIDDKSYCVPKDVSPSVSLRFMRLARQEGMEIAMAGLLEEMLGTEAYDALANYPHLTKEQFADVMDLLRRQAMGAVEAPKERSKSA
;
A
#
# COMPACT_ATOMS: atom_id res chain seq x y z
N MET A 1 -26.23 8.97 28.55
CA MET A 1 -26.07 10.31 27.95
C MET A 1 -25.92 10.13 26.45
N PRO A 2 -26.69 10.85 25.60
CA PRO A 2 -26.32 10.98 24.20
C PRO A 2 -24.96 11.72 24.13
N LEU A 3 -24.09 11.29 23.23
CA LEU A 3 -22.83 11.99 22.96
C LEU A 3 -23.16 13.24 22.13
N ASP A 4 -23.44 14.36 22.82
CA ASP A 4 -23.63 15.64 22.15
C ASP A 4 -22.36 16.02 21.38
N GLY A 5 -22.49 16.32 20.08
CA GLY A 5 -21.37 16.71 19.21
C GLY A 5 -20.70 15.58 18.42
N PHE A 6 -21.23 14.34 18.45
CA PHE A 6 -20.71 13.25 17.61
C PHE A 6 -21.46 13.16 16.27
N GLU A 7 -20.88 13.70 15.20
CA GLU A 7 -21.37 13.47 13.83
C GLU A 7 -20.66 12.24 13.21
N PRO A 8 -21.39 11.19 12.83
CA PRO A 8 -20.78 9.99 12.26
C PRO A 8 -20.24 10.25 10.85
N ILE A 9 -19.01 9.80 10.58
CA ILE A 9 -18.44 9.77 9.22
C ILE A 9 -19.19 8.72 8.41
N ARG A 10 -19.92 9.15 7.37
CA ARG A 10 -20.61 8.25 6.43
C ARG A 10 -19.75 8.09 5.18
N MET A 11 -19.39 6.85 4.87
CA MET A 11 -18.66 6.48 3.66
C MET A 11 -19.64 5.88 2.64
N VAL A 12 -19.47 6.24 1.37
CA VAL A 12 -20.24 5.68 0.25
C VAL A 12 -19.29 5.03 -0.74
N THR A 13 -19.63 3.83 -1.21
CA THR A 13 -18.87 3.17 -2.27
C THR A 13 -19.32 3.74 -3.61
N PRO A 14 -18.42 4.34 -4.42
CA PRO A 14 -18.77 4.80 -5.76
C PRO A 14 -19.11 3.59 -6.64
N ALA A 15 -20.05 3.78 -7.59
CA ALA A 15 -20.47 2.72 -8.51
C ALA A 15 -19.35 2.32 -9.49
N GLU A 16 -18.46 3.26 -9.82
CA GLU A 16 -17.30 3.02 -10.67
C GLU A 16 -16.01 3.34 -9.90
N PRO A 17 -14.98 2.47 -9.96
CA PRO A 17 -13.71 2.74 -9.33
C PRO A 17 -13.01 3.91 -10.04
N ALA A 18 -12.47 4.84 -9.27
CA ALA A 18 -11.67 5.93 -9.82
C ALA A 18 -10.38 5.38 -10.46
N PRO A 19 -9.87 6.01 -11.54
CA PRO A 19 -8.57 5.69 -12.08
C PRO A 19 -7.50 5.82 -11.00
N VAL A 20 -6.66 4.79 -10.84
CA VAL A 20 -5.57 4.78 -9.87
C VAL A 20 -4.27 5.11 -10.60
N GLU A 21 -3.54 6.11 -10.11
CA GLU A 21 -2.19 6.41 -10.60
C GLU A 21 -1.26 5.28 -10.14
N MET A 22 -0.53 4.68 -11.09
CA MET A 22 0.39 3.58 -10.85
C MET A 22 1.84 4.07 -10.95
N VAL A 23 2.70 3.61 -10.06
CA VAL A 23 4.14 3.92 -10.05
C VAL A 23 4.94 2.64 -10.21
N GLU A 24 5.96 2.70 -11.07
CA GLU A 24 6.90 1.59 -11.27
C GLU A 24 7.79 1.42 -10.03
N ILE A 25 7.93 0.17 -9.58
CA ILE A 25 8.77 -0.18 -8.43
C ILE A 25 10.07 -0.84 -8.89
N PHE A 26 9.96 -1.76 -9.84
CA PHE A 26 11.10 -2.43 -10.45
C PHE A 26 10.74 -2.93 -11.84
N SER A 27 11.75 -3.31 -12.61
CA SER A 27 11.61 -3.92 -13.92
C SER A 27 12.49 -5.17 -14.03
N ILE A 28 12.00 -6.21 -14.69
CA ILE A 28 12.78 -7.39 -15.07
C ILE A 28 12.64 -7.57 -16.58
N ASP A 29 13.75 -7.59 -17.31
CA ASP A 29 13.79 -7.80 -18.77
C ASP A 29 12.77 -6.93 -19.53
N ASP A 30 12.82 -5.60 -19.31
CA ASP A 30 11.93 -4.59 -19.90
C ASP A 30 10.44 -4.70 -19.50
N LYS A 31 10.09 -5.61 -18.59
CA LYS A 31 8.75 -5.68 -17.99
C LYS A 31 8.71 -4.90 -16.68
N SER A 32 8.00 -3.79 -16.68
CA SER A 32 7.74 -2.95 -15.51
C SER A 32 6.69 -3.57 -14.59
N TYR A 33 6.98 -3.56 -13.29
CA TYR A 33 6.04 -3.92 -12.24
C TYR A 33 5.70 -2.69 -11.42
N CYS A 34 4.41 -2.38 -11.37
CA CYS A 34 3.89 -1.14 -10.80
C CYS A 34 2.95 -1.43 -9.63
N VAL A 35 2.85 -0.46 -8.71
CA VAL A 35 1.88 -0.48 -7.61
C VAL A 35 1.09 0.83 -7.58
N PRO A 36 -0.06 0.88 -6.90
CA PRO A 36 -0.77 2.13 -6.66
C PRO A 36 0.12 3.18 -5.99
N LYS A 37 0.16 4.38 -6.55
CA LYS A 37 0.85 5.53 -5.96
C LYS A 37 0.26 5.98 -4.63
N ASP A 38 -1.01 5.67 -4.39
CA ASP A 38 -1.67 5.93 -3.11
C ASP A 38 -2.24 4.62 -2.60
N VAL A 39 -1.68 4.13 -1.49
CA VAL A 39 -2.15 2.91 -0.85
C VAL A 39 -3.43 3.24 -0.09
N SER A 40 -4.49 2.47 -0.30
CA SER A 40 -5.75 2.69 0.42
C SER A 40 -5.54 2.59 1.93
N PRO A 41 -6.07 3.51 2.75
CA PRO A 41 -6.00 3.42 4.21
C PRO A 41 -6.53 2.10 4.78
N SER A 42 -7.41 1.40 4.05
CA SER A 42 -7.88 0.06 4.43
C SER A 42 -6.78 -0.99 4.40
N VAL A 43 -5.79 -0.88 3.50
CA VAL A 43 -4.60 -1.74 3.46
C VAL A 43 -3.75 -1.48 4.71
N SER A 44 -3.48 -0.22 5.05
CA SER A 44 -2.74 0.15 6.26
C SER A 44 -3.43 -0.35 7.54
N LEU A 45 -4.77 -0.29 7.60
CA LEU A 45 -5.55 -0.86 8.70
C LEU A 45 -5.43 -2.39 8.80
N ARG A 46 -5.42 -3.11 7.68
CA ARG A 46 -5.17 -4.56 7.65
C ARG A 46 -3.75 -4.89 8.11
N PHE A 47 -2.75 -4.15 7.64
CA PHE A 47 -1.36 -4.28 8.08
C PHE A 47 -1.23 -4.09 9.60
N MET A 48 -1.80 -3.01 10.17
CA MET A 48 -1.77 -2.77 11.61
C MET A 48 -2.47 -3.88 12.42
N ARG A 49 -3.53 -4.48 11.87
CA ARG A 49 -4.19 -5.63 12.49
C ARG A 49 -3.28 -6.85 12.49
N LEU A 50 -2.67 -7.19 11.35
CA LEU A 50 -1.79 -8.35 11.21
C LEU A 50 -0.53 -8.20 12.08
N ALA A 51 0.06 -7.00 12.11
CA ALA A 51 1.23 -6.71 12.94
C ALA A 51 0.96 -6.92 14.43
N ARG A 52 -0.27 -6.64 14.88
CA ARG A 52 -0.71 -6.88 16.26
C ARG A 52 -0.91 -8.37 16.56
N GLN A 53 -1.31 -9.16 15.58
CA GLN A 53 -1.64 -10.58 15.75
C GLN A 53 -0.42 -11.48 15.64
N GLU A 54 0.45 -11.19 14.67
CA GLU A 54 1.51 -12.12 14.23
C GLU A 54 2.91 -11.49 14.28
N GLY A 55 2.99 -10.20 14.62
CA GLY A 55 4.24 -9.45 14.67
C GLY A 55 4.56 -8.72 13.37
N MET A 56 5.52 -7.80 13.44
CA MET A 56 5.83 -6.86 12.37
C MET A 56 6.34 -7.54 11.09
N GLU A 57 7.19 -8.57 11.25
CA GLU A 57 7.81 -9.26 10.11
C GLU A 57 6.78 -9.97 9.23
N ILE A 58 5.86 -10.73 9.84
CA ILE A 58 4.81 -11.43 9.10
C ILE A 58 3.84 -10.44 8.44
N ALA A 59 3.52 -9.35 9.15
CA ALA A 59 2.68 -8.31 8.59
C ALA A 59 3.29 -7.63 7.38
N MET A 60 4.60 -7.41 7.38
CA MET A 60 5.29 -6.80 6.25
C MET A 60 5.32 -7.74 5.05
N ALA A 61 5.52 -9.04 5.26
CA ALA A 61 5.44 -10.05 4.19
C ALA A 61 4.05 -10.06 3.52
N GLY A 62 2.97 -10.06 4.31
CA GLY A 62 1.61 -10.02 3.77
C GLY A 62 1.27 -8.71 3.05
N LEU A 63 1.74 -7.57 3.58
CA LEU A 63 1.58 -6.26 2.93
C LEU A 63 2.29 -6.21 1.58
N LEU A 64 3.46 -6.85 1.47
CA LEU A 64 4.25 -6.88 0.24
C LEU A 64 3.48 -7.53 -0.91
N GLU A 65 2.94 -8.72 -0.66
CA GLU A 65 2.16 -9.48 -1.63
C GLU A 65 0.88 -8.72 -2.00
N GLU A 66 0.23 -8.09 -1.01
CA GLU A 66 -0.99 -7.30 -1.25
C GLU A 66 -0.73 -6.05 -2.11
N MET A 67 0.42 -5.39 -1.95
CA MET A 67 0.78 -4.20 -2.73
C MET A 67 1.30 -4.51 -4.12
N LEU A 68 2.17 -5.51 -4.24
CA LEU A 68 2.74 -5.95 -5.51
C LEU A 68 1.71 -6.66 -6.38
N GLY A 69 0.77 -7.34 -5.74
CA GLY A 69 -0.06 -8.34 -6.40
C GLY A 69 0.75 -9.61 -6.72
N THR A 70 0.03 -10.69 -6.99
CA THR A 70 0.61 -12.03 -7.19
C THR A 70 1.65 -12.06 -8.30
N GLU A 71 1.37 -11.41 -9.44
CA GLU A 71 2.27 -11.46 -10.60
C GLU A 71 3.63 -10.81 -10.35
N ALA A 72 3.66 -9.62 -9.75
CA ALA A 72 4.90 -8.92 -9.44
C ALA A 72 5.66 -9.61 -8.30
N TYR A 73 4.93 -10.11 -7.29
CA TYR A 73 5.51 -10.89 -6.21
C TYR A 73 6.21 -12.15 -6.75
N ASP A 74 5.53 -12.92 -7.59
CA ASP A 74 6.08 -14.14 -8.19
C ASP A 74 7.26 -13.83 -9.11
N ALA A 75 7.20 -12.74 -9.88
CA ALA A 75 8.30 -12.33 -10.74
C ALA A 75 9.57 -12.01 -9.92
N LEU A 76 9.41 -11.29 -8.82
CA LEU A 76 10.52 -10.96 -7.93
C LEU A 76 11.06 -12.21 -7.19
N ALA A 77 10.16 -13.04 -6.66
CA ALA A 77 10.51 -14.25 -5.91
C ALA A 77 11.22 -15.31 -6.75
N ASN A 78 10.89 -15.38 -8.05
CA ASN A 78 11.47 -16.34 -8.99
C ASN A 78 12.64 -15.76 -9.79
N TYR A 79 13.05 -14.51 -9.56
CA TYR A 79 14.19 -13.92 -10.27
C TYR A 79 15.52 -14.42 -9.67
N PRO A 80 16.29 -15.27 -10.38
CA PRO A 80 17.45 -15.97 -9.81
C PRO A 80 18.65 -15.05 -9.53
N HIS A 81 18.63 -13.82 -10.05
CA HIS A 81 19.71 -12.86 -9.91
C HIS A 81 19.35 -11.70 -8.97
N LEU A 82 18.29 -11.83 -8.19
CA LEU A 82 17.90 -10.83 -7.19
C LEU A 82 19.00 -10.68 -6.13
N THR A 83 19.62 -9.51 -6.05
CA THR A 83 20.61 -9.24 -5.00
C THR A 83 19.96 -8.81 -3.70
N LYS A 84 20.71 -8.89 -2.59
CA LYS A 84 20.22 -8.43 -1.27
C LYS A 84 19.92 -6.94 -1.27
N GLU A 85 20.74 -6.16 -1.99
CA GLU A 85 20.59 -4.71 -2.13
C GLU A 85 19.33 -4.38 -2.90
N GLN A 86 19.11 -5.01 -4.06
CA GLN A 86 17.89 -4.83 -4.86
C GLN A 86 16.63 -5.21 -4.07
N PHE A 87 16.68 -6.34 -3.35
CA PHE A 87 15.58 -6.75 -2.49
C PHE A 87 15.31 -5.69 -1.41
N ALA A 88 16.34 -5.23 -0.70
CA ALA A 88 16.20 -4.21 0.32
C ALA A 88 15.62 -2.89 -0.23
N ASP A 89 16.06 -2.45 -1.41
CA ASP A 89 15.55 -1.24 -2.07
C ASP A 89 14.05 -1.37 -2.41
N VAL A 90 13.62 -2.51 -2.96
CA VAL A 90 12.20 -2.77 -3.24
C VAL A 90 11.38 -2.79 -1.95
N MET A 91 11.87 -3.45 -0.89
CA MET A 91 11.18 -3.48 0.41
C MET A 91 11.01 -2.07 0.99
N ASP A 92 12.07 -1.25 0.95
CA ASP A 92 12.04 0.10 1.49
C ASP A 92 11.09 1.02 0.71
N LEU A 93 11.03 0.87 -0.62
CA LEU A 93 10.12 1.62 -1.46
C LEU A 93 8.66 1.28 -1.10
N LEU A 94 8.33 -0.01 -1.04
CA LEU A 94 6.98 -0.47 -0.67
C LEU A 94 6.59 -0.03 0.73
N ARG A 95 7.51 -0.10 1.71
CA ARG A 95 7.26 0.38 3.07
C ARG A 95 6.94 1.87 3.09
N ARG A 96 7.74 2.71 2.40
CA ARG A 96 7.48 4.15 2.30
C ARG A 96 6.15 4.44 1.64
N GLN A 97 5.79 3.66 0.63
CA GLN A 97 4.53 3.82 -0.09
C GLN A 97 3.32 3.45 0.79
N ALA A 98 3.42 2.39 1.59
CA ALA A 98 2.39 1.98 2.54
C ALA A 98 2.22 2.94 3.73
N MET A 99 3.34 3.47 4.24
CA MET A 99 3.36 4.37 5.40
C MET A 99 3.11 5.84 5.03
N GLY A 100 3.55 6.27 3.85
CA GLY A 100 3.30 7.63 3.34
C GLY A 100 1.80 7.90 3.14
N ALA A 101 1.00 6.88 2.85
CA ALA A 101 -0.46 6.95 2.84
C ALA A 101 -1.07 7.23 4.23
N VAL A 102 -0.36 6.91 5.31
CA VAL A 102 -0.80 7.13 6.70
C VAL A 102 -0.43 8.54 7.18
N GLU A 103 0.65 9.12 6.65
CA GLU A 103 1.18 10.43 7.07
C GLU A 103 0.61 11.62 6.28
N ALA A 104 -0.15 11.41 5.20
CA ALA A 104 -0.64 12.49 4.34
C ALA A 104 -2.12 12.86 4.57
N PRO A 105 -2.41 13.91 5.35
CA PRO A 105 -3.43 14.87 5.00
C PRO A 105 -2.74 16.00 4.22
N LYS A 106 -2.56 15.83 2.89
CA LYS A 106 -2.37 17.01 2.04
C LYS A 106 -3.68 17.79 2.10
N GLU A 107 -3.55 19.02 2.59
CA GLU A 107 -4.54 20.07 2.71
C GLU A 107 -5.79 19.85 1.86
N ARG A 108 -6.97 20.00 2.48
CA ARG A 108 -8.24 20.26 1.80
C ARG A 108 -8.03 21.38 0.76
N SER A 109 -7.75 21.03 -0.49
CA SER A 109 -7.61 22.00 -1.56
C SER A 109 -9.00 22.36 -2.10
N LYS A 110 -9.58 23.32 -1.37
CA LYS A 110 -10.54 24.38 -1.75
C LYS A 110 -11.75 24.06 -2.65
N SER A 111 -12.92 24.41 -2.14
CA SER A 111 -14.03 24.98 -2.93
C SER A 111 -14.58 26.13 -2.08
N ALA A 112 -14.24 27.38 -2.43
CA ALA A 112 -15.01 28.28 -3.30
C ALA A 112 -16.02 29.08 -2.47
#